data_AF-A0A565CBN6-F1
#
_entry.id   AF-A0A565CBN6-F1
#
_cell.length_a   1.000
_cell.length_b   1.000
_cell.length_c   1.000
_cell.angle_alpha   90.00
_cell.angle_beta   90.00
_cell.angle_gamma   90.00
#
_symmetry.space_group_name_H-M   'P 1'
#
loop_
_entity.id
_entity.type
_entity.pdbx_description
1 polymer ?
#
loop_
_entity_poly.entity_id
_entity_poly.type
_entity_poly.pdbx_seq_one_letter_code
_entity_poly.pdbx_strand_id
1 'polypeptide(L)'
;MVGLDSSATIFKTFCLVFVRIYLAMIVQGTNYKYVRWHKFSSAFIKDTYEYITLEAMDPARNSVFLFQTLFSELIPTNGIYHKWRILASRIECDKAVDSKFDEDTSIDGFYKSGMLKWLSDEALAGDNKKYYVVQESELRENDWLQLLMEIGFFSKAKCDVEATPPLEIKKVVIETKEEYITEAREKLKAKDAIFYIRYKYNGEPSSSVWAGDHKAIIRKTMDGKPGHMGLEVADDEE
;
A
#
# COMPACT_ATOMS: atom_id res chain seq x y z
N MET A 1 -25.54 8.52 26.50
CA MET A 1 -24.37 9.21 27.10
C MET A 1 -23.56 8.13 27.78
N VAL A 2 -22.36 7.73 27.38
CA VAL A 2 -21.31 8.34 26.56
C VAL A 2 -20.47 7.18 25.96
N GLY A 3 -20.18 7.27 24.66
CA GLY A 3 -18.96 6.72 24.02
C GLY A 3 -18.70 5.21 24.07
N LEU A 4 -19.38 4.43 23.22
CA LEU A 4 -18.76 3.24 22.63
C LEU A 4 -18.09 3.71 21.33
N ASP A 5 -16.77 3.63 21.37
CA ASP A 5 -15.82 4.44 20.61
C ASP A 5 -15.94 4.28 19.08
N SER A 6 -15.99 5.41 18.39
CA SER A 6 -15.90 5.60 16.93
C SER A 6 -14.65 4.91 16.32
N SER A 7 -13.66 4.62 17.17
CA SER A 7 -12.40 3.94 16.85
C SER A 7 -12.57 2.53 16.25
N ALA A 8 -13.58 1.75 16.65
CA ALA A 8 -13.71 0.34 16.25
C ALA A 8 -14.47 0.09 14.93
N THR A 9 -14.96 1.15 14.27
CA THR A 9 -15.72 1.07 13.00
C THR A 9 -14.90 1.66 11.84
N ILE A 10 -14.17 2.76 12.09
CA ILE A 10 -13.23 3.38 11.13
C ILE A 10 -12.02 2.47 10.85
N PHE A 11 -11.54 1.76 11.88
CA PHE A 11 -10.48 0.75 11.79
C PHE A 11 -10.88 -0.49 10.95
N LYS A 12 -12.19 -0.80 10.88
CA LYS A 12 -12.73 -1.98 10.19
C LYS A 12 -13.04 -1.76 8.71
N THR A 13 -13.12 -0.54 8.22
CA THR A 13 -13.27 -0.24 6.79
C THR A 13 -11.89 -0.08 6.12
N PHE A 14 -10.88 0.37 6.88
CA PHE A 14 -9.49 0.57 6.45
C PHE A 14 -8.72 -0.73 6.18
N CYS A 15 -8.77 -1.72 7.08
CA CYS A 15 -8.09 -3.01 6.90
C CYS A 15 -8.73 -3.91 5.82
N LEU A 16 -9.91 -3.54 5.36
CA LEU A 16 -10.83 -4.42 4.66
C LEU A 16 -10.76 -4.24 3.14
N VAL A 17 -10.36 -3.05 2.65
CA VAL A 17 -10.02 -2.74 1.25
C VAL A 17 -8.52 -3.00 0.98
N PHE A 18 -7.66 -2.66 1.93
CA PHE A 18 -6.20 -2.72 1.78
C PHE A 18 -5.62 -4.12 1.67
N VAL A 19 -6.05 -5.02 2.56
CA VAL A 19 -5.61 -6.42 2.58
C VAL A 19 -6.21 -7.21 1.42
N ARG A 20 -7.40 -6.84 0.96
CA ARG A 20 -8.10 -7.61 -0.09
C ARG A 20 -7.38 -7.61 -1.44
N ILE A 21 -6.54 -6.61 -1.74
CA ILE A 21 -5.93 -6.47 -3.08
C ILE A 21 -4.40 -6.38 -3.05
N TYR A 22 -3.76 -6.03 -1.92
CA TYR A 22 -2.30 -6.19 -1.75
C TYR A 22 -1.77 -7.56 -2.21
N LEU A 23 -2.65 -8.57 -2.21
CA LEU A 23 -2.36 -9.97 -2.52
C LEU A 23 -3.21 -10.55 -3.64
N ALA A 24 -3.92 -9.70 -4.37
CA ALA A 24 -4.44 -10.14 -5.65
C ALA A 24 -3.26 -10.48 -6.59
N MET A 25 -2.16 -9.71 -6.70
CA MET A 25 -1.31 -9.84 -7.91
C MET A 25 0.22 -9.63 -7.85
N ILE A 26 0.78 -8.68 -7.08
CA ILE A 26 2.13 -8.12 -7.36
C ILE A 26 3.31 -9.13 -7.33
N VAL A 27 3.25 -10.21 -6.53
CA VAL A 27 4.48 -11.00 -6.25
C VAL A 27 4.54 -12.37 -6.96
N GLN A 28 3.43 -12.92 -7.49
CA GLN A 28 3.45 -14.21 -8.20
C GLN A 28 2.55 -14.33 -9.45
N GLY A 29 1.84 -13.28 -9.87
CA GLY A 29 1.00 -13.33 -11.09
C GLY A 29 -0.31 -14.12 -10.93
N THR A 30 -0.80 -14.27 -9.70
CA THR A 30 -2.13 -14.84 -9.42
C THR A 30 -3.19 -13.75 -9.51
N ASN A 31 -4.49 -14.09 -9.61
CA ASN A 31 -5.60 -13.14 -9.70
C ASN A 31 -6.70 -13.56 -8.71
N TYR A 32 -6.38 -13.58 -7.41
CA TYR A 32 -7.35 -14.04 -6.42
C TYR A 32 -8.41 -12.97 -6.13
N LYS A 33 -9.67 -13.39 -6.10
CA LYS A 33 -10.81 -12.52 -5.82
C LYS A 33 -11.27 -12.72 -4.39
N TYR A 34 -11.46 -11.63 -3.68
CA TYR A 34 -12.09 -11.67 -2.38
C TYR A 34 -13.52 -12.23 -2.48
N VAL A 35 -13.91 -13.10 -1.53
CA VAL A 35 -15.26 -13.64 -1.41
C VAL A 35 -15.96 -13.09 -0.16
N ARG A 36 -15.46 -13.44 1.04
CA ARG A 36 -16.06 -13.00 2.31
C ARG A 36 -15.08 -13.08 3.48
N TRP A 37 -15.45 -12.46 4.60
CA TRP A 37 -14.71 -12.56 5.86
C TRP A 37 -14.94 -13.91 6.52
N HIS A 38 -13.88 -14.44 7.14
CA HIS A 38 -13.98 -15.67 7.92
C HIS A 38 -13.76 -15.41 9.41
N LYS A 39 -12.59 -14.90 9.81
CA LYS A 39 -12.26 -14.55 11.22
C LYS A 39 -11.24 -13.42 11.27
N PHE A 40 -11.23 -12.65 12.35
CA PHE A 40 -10.16 -11.70 12.65
C PHE A 40 -9.92 -11.61 14.16
N SER A 41 -8.71 -11.24 14.55
CA SER A 41 -8.37 -10.91 15.93
C SER A 41 -7.34 -9.79 15.96
N SER A 42 -7.54 -8.85 16.87
CA SER A 42 -6.65 -7.72 17.06
C SER A 42 -5.86 -7.88 18.37
N ALA A 43 -4.58 -7.53 18.34
CA ALA A 43 -3.73 -7.45 19.51
C ALA A 43 -3.07 -6.08 19.54
N PHE A 44 -3.07 -5.44 20.71
CA PHE A 44 -2.38 -4.19 20.94
C PHE A 44 -1.28 -4.44 21.98
N ILE A 45 -0.03 -4.22 21.57
CA ILE A 45 1.12 -4.30 22.49
C ILE A 45 1.79 -2.93 22.49
N LYS A 46 2.68 -2.70 21.51
CA LYS A 46 3.28 -1.40 21.19
C LYS A 46 2.76 -0.86 19.86
N ASP A 47 2.55 -1.78 18.93
CA ASP A 47 1.92 -1.59 17.64
C ASP A 47 0.56 -2.31 17.64
N THR A 48 -0.30 -1.99 16.68
CA THR A 48 -1.54 -2.74 16.48
C THR A 48 -1.28 -3.88 15.52
N TYR A 49 -1.66 -5.10 15.90
CA TYR A 49 -1.56 -6.30 15.08
C TYR A 49 -2.95 -6.81 14.76
N GLU A 50 -3.20 -7.14 13.50
CA GLU A 50 -4.43 -7.75 13.04
C GLU A 50 -4.14 -9.07 12.34
N TYR A 51 -4.58 -10.16 12.96
CA TYR A 51 -4.61 -11.47 12.34
C TYR A 51 -5.96 -11.63 11.66
N ILE A 52 -5.93 -11.84 10.35
CA ILE A 52 -7.12 -11.89 9.51
C ILE A 52 -7.14 -13.21 8.76
N THR A 53 -8.32 -13.79 8.63
CA THR A 53 -8.60 -14.87 7.68
C THR A 53 -9.85 -14.56 6.88
N LEU A 54 -9.75 -14.75 5.57
CA LEU A 54 -10.82 -14.49 4.60
C LEU A 54 -10.93 -15.62 3.59
N GLU A 55 -12.06 -15.69 2.90
CA GLU A 55 -12.24 -16.56 1.74
C GLU A 55 -11.82 -15.82 0.47
N ALA A 56 -10.98 -16.46 -0.33
CA ALA A 56 -10.54 -15.99 -1.63
C ALA A 56 -10.84 -17.04 -2.70
N MET A 57 -11.14 -16.59 -3.91
CA MET A 57 -11.41 -17.40 -5.08
C MET A 57 -10.26 -17.31 -6.07
N ASP A 58 -9.76 -18.45 -6.53
CA ASP A 58 -8.88 -18.53 -7.70
C ASP A 58 -9.74 -18.67 -8.97
N PRO A 59 -9.80 -17.64 -9.84
CA PRO A 59 -10.57 -17.71 -11.09
C PRO A 59 -10.03 -18.75 -12.06
N ALA A 60 -8.72 -19.06 -12.04
CA ALA A 60 -8.12 -20.03 -12.94
C ALA A 60 -8.53 -21.47 -12.59
N ARG A 61 -8.78 -21.74 -11.30
CA ARG A 61 -9.20 -23.06 -10.78
C ARG A 61 -10.68 -23.13 -10.44
N ASN A 62 -11.38 -22.00 -10.48
CA ASN A 62 -12.75 -21.85 -10.02
C ASN A 62 -12.95 -22.41 -8.59
N SER A 63 -11.98 -22.20 -7.71
CA SER A 63 -11.93 -22.78 -6.36
C SER A 63 -11.82 -21.70 -5.29
N VAL A 64 -12.57 -21.87 -4.20
CA VAL A 64 -12.52 -21.00 -3.02
C VAL A 64 -11.67 -21.65 -1.93
N PHE A 65 -10.84 -20.87 -1.25
CA PHE A 65 -9.97 -21.31 -0.18
C PHE A 65 -9.82 -20.23 0.91
N LEU A 66 -9.33 -20.64 2.08
CA LEU A 66 -9.05 -19.72 3.18
C LEU A 66 -7.66 -19.12 3.03
N PHE A 67 -7.57 -17.82 3.27
CA PHE A 67 -6.37 -17.02 3.14
C PHE A 67 -6.11 -16.26 4.44
N GLN A 68 -4.87 -16.31 4.92
CA GLN A 68 -4.44 -15.69 6.16
C GLN A 68 -3.48 -14.54 5.89
N THR A 69 -3.70 -13.42 6.59
CA THR A 69 -2.74 -12.31 6.64
C THR A 69 -2.49 -11.87 8.08
N LEU A 70 -1.30 -11.33 8.32
CA LEU A 70 -0.98 -10.59 9.54
C LEU A 70 -0.60 -9.18 9.14
N PHE A 71 -1.41 -8.22 9.55
CA PHE A 71 -1.14 -6.80 9.39
C PHE A 71 -0.62 -6.21 10.69
N SER A 72 0.29 -5.25 10.59
CA SER A 72 0.78 -4.47 11.71
C SER A 72 0.83 -2.99 11.35
N GLU A 73 0.19 -2.17 12.18
CA GLU A 73 0.28 -0.71 12.10
C GLU A 73 1.17 -0.21 13.22
N LEU A 74 2.23 0.50 12.83
CA LEU A 74 3.22 1.07 13.73
C LEU A 74 2.90 2.53 14.01
N ILE A 75 3.36 3.00 15.18
CA ILE A 75 3.37 4.42 15.49
C ILE A 75 4.25 5.14 14.43
N PRO A 76 3.69 6.11 13.69
CA PRO A 76 4.46 6.84 12.69
C PRO A 76 5.60 7.66 13.31
N THR A 77 6.67 7.87 12.54
CA THR A 77 7.79 8.75 12.88
C THR A 77 7.69 10.06 12.09
N ASN A 78 8.42 11.12 12.49
CA ASN A 78 8.37 12.43 11.82
C ASN A 78 8.43 12.35 10.29
N GLY A 79 7.48 13.01 9.61
CA GLY A 79 7.37 13.06 8.15
C GLY A 79 6.71 11.84 7.51
N ILE A 80 6.20 10.88 8.30
CA ILE A 80 5.43 9.72 7.86
C ILE A 80 4.04 9.80 8.50
N TYR A 81 3.01 9.74 7.67
CA TYR A 81 1.62 9.75 8.12
C TYR A 81 1.19 8.37 8.63
N HIS A 82 1.53 7.30 7.89
CA HIS A 82 1.23 5.92 8.23
C HIS A 82 2.41 5.00 7.96
N LYS A 83 2.66 4.06 8.88
CA LYS A 83 3.65 2.99 8.70
C LYS A 83 3.01 1.64 8.94
N TRP A 84 2.87 0.88 7.87
CA TRP A 84 2.16 -0.40 7.87
C TRP A 84 3.08 -1.53 7.43
N ARG A 85 2.80 -2.72 7.94
CA ARG A 85 3.50 -3.95 7.58
C ARG A 85 2.50 -5.05 7.34
N ILE A 86 2.78 -5.83 6.32
CA ILE A 86 2.24 -7.17 6.18
C ILE A 86 3.35 -8.12 6.60
N LEU A 87 3.04 -9.02 7.52
CA LEU A 87 3.96 -9.96 8.18
C LEU A 87 3.58 -11.41 7.88
N ALA A 88 2.44 -11.63 7.24
CA ALA A 88 2.12 -12.90 6.64
C ALA A 88 1.14 -12.65 5.52
N SER A 89 1.25 -13.47 4.49
CA SER A 89 0.22 -13.51 3.47
C SER A 89 0.29 -14.81 2.67
N ARG A 90 -0.69 -15.69 2.90
CA ARG A 90 -0.64 -17.07 2.42
C ARG A 90 -2.00 -17.76 2.49
N ILE A 91 -2.13 -18.84 1.74
CA ILE A 91 -3.20 -19.83 1.95
C ILE A 91 -3.09 -20.36 3.40
N GLU A 92 -4.23 -20.57 4.06
CA GLU A 92 -4.30 -21.03 5.45
C GLU A 92 -3.48 -22.32 5.65
N CYS A 93 -2.67 -22.31 6.71
CA CYS A 93 -1.91 -23.47 7.16
C CYS A 93 -1.56 -23.35 8.65
N ASP A 94 -1.11 -24.45 9.26
CA ASP A 94 -0.79 -24.54 10.69
C ASP A 94 0.60 -23.99 11.06
N LYS A 95 1.33 -23.43 10.09
CA LYS A 95 2.66 -22.87 10.35
C LYS A 95 2.51 -21.60 11.19
N ALA A 96 3.41 -21.38 12.15
CA ALA A 96 3.48 -20.09 12.83
C ALA A 96 3.74 -18.95 11.83
N VAL A 97 3.27 -17.74 12.16
CA VAL A 97 3.63 -16.52 11.43
C VAL A 97 4.90 -15.96 12.02
N ASP A 98 5.86 -15.59 11.17
CA ASP A 98 7.00 -14.79 11.60
C ASP A 98 6.54 -13.33 11.73
N SER A 99 6.25 -12.89 12.95
CA SER A 99 5.80 -11.52 13.19
C SER A 99 6.93 -10.48 13.17
N LYS A 100 8.19 -10.89 12.94
CA LYS A 100 9.34 -9.99 12.95
C LYS A 100 9.65 -9.51 11.54
N PHE A 101 9.48 -8.21 11.31
CA PHE A 101 9.98 -7.55 10.11
C PHE A 101 11.44 -7.13 10.29
N ASP A 102 12.33 -7.55 9.38
CA ASP A 102 13.76 -7.26 9.46
C ASP A 102 14.13 -5.95 8.76
N GLU A 103 13.79 -4.83 9.41
CA GLU A 103 14.09 -3.51 8.87
C GLU A 103 15.60 -3.23 8.88
N ASP A 104 16.27 -3.47 10.00
CA ASP A 104 17.65 -3.01 10.24
C ASP A 104 18.71 -3.68 9.38
N THR A 105 18.52 -4.93 8.97
CA THR A 105 19.55 -5.65 8.19
C THR A 105 19.17 -5.90 6.74
N SER A 106 17.87 -6.05 6.45
CA SER A 106 17.45 -6.53 5.12
C SER A 106 17.10 -5.42 4.13
N ILE A 107 16.76 -4.22 4.61
CA ILE A 107 16.42 -3.07 3.75
C ILE A 107 17.67 -2.21 3.49
N ASP A 108 17.84 -1.69 2.29
CA ASP A 108 18.95 -0.78 2.00
C ASP A 108 18.80 0.57 2.73
N GLY A 109 19.93 1.16 3.16
CA GLY A 109 19.95 2.49 3.78
C GLY A 109 19.23 3.57 2.97
N PHE A 110 19.21 3.45 1.64
CA PHE A 110 18.46 4.36 0.75
C PHE A 110 16.95 4.37 1.03
N TYR A 111 16.38 3.23 1.39
CA TYR A 111 14.96 3.08 1.70
C TYR A 111 14.69 3.14 3.21
N LYS A 112 15.72 3.39 4.03
CA LYS A 112 15.60 3.55 5.49
C LYS A 112 15.64 5.02 5.83
N SER A 113 14.56 5.52 6.44
CA SER A 113 14.52 6.87 7.03
C SER A 113 14.61 8.02 6.01
N GLY A 114 14.39 9.23 6.50
CA GLY A 114 14.37 10.47 5.72
C GLY A 114 12.95 10.90 5.35
N MET A 115 12.68 12.19 5.55
CA MET A 115 11.46 12.85 5.10
C MET A 115 11.35 12.67 3.58
N LEU A 116 10.31 11.95 3.16
CA LEU A 116 9.98 11.77 1.76
C LEU A 116 9.44 13.10 1.23
N LYS A 117 10.24 13.79 0.43
CA LYS A 117 9.85 15.05 -0.21
C LYS A 117 9.42 14.80 -1.64
N TRP A 118 8.46 15.61 -2.09
CA TRP A 118 8.04 15.59 -3.48
C TRP A 118 9.21 15.94 -4.42
N LEU A 119 9.21 15.37 -5.62
CA LEU A 119 10.25 15.61 -6.62
C LEU A 119 10.13 17.03 -7.20
N SER A 120 11.26 17.72 -7.34
CA SER A 120 11.30 18.99 -8.08
C SER A 120 11.23 18.76 -9.59
N ASP A 121 10.80 19.76 -10.35
CA ASP A 121 10.73 19.66 -11.80
C ASP A 121 12.12 19.45 -12.41
N GLU A 122 13.18 20.02 -11.81
CA GLU A 122 14.58 19.82 -12.23
C GLU A 122 15.04 18.37 -12.01
N ALA A 123 14.61 17.73 -10.91
CA ALA A 123 14.93 16.34 -10.63
C ALA A 123 14.34 15.38 -11.66
N LEU A 124 13.18 15.74 -12.25
CA LEU A 124 12.50 15.00 -13.31
C LEU A 124 12.97 15.36 -14.72
N ALA A 125 13.53 16.55 -14.92
CA ALA A 125 14.02 17.03 -16.22
C ALA A 125 15.42 16.50 -16.57
N GLY A 126 16.20 16.07 -15.58
CA GLY A 126 17.49 15.43 -15.81
C GLY A 126 17.35 14.01 -16.36
N ASP A 127 18.32 13.55 -17.16
CA ASP A 127 18.44 12.16 -17.62
C ASP A 127 18.90 11.22 -16.47
N ASN A 128 18.17 11.29 -15.36
CA ASN A 128 18.48 10.56 -14.15
C ASN A 128 17.81 9.19 -14.17
N LYS A 129 18.61 8.15 -14.43
CA LYS A 129 18.20 6.73 -14.51
C LYS A 129 17.57 6.18 -13.23
N LYS A 130 17.61 6.94 -12.13
CA LYS A 130 16.96 6.61 -10.87
C LYS A 130 15.43 6.66 -10.98
N TYR A 131 14.90 7.53 -11.82
CA TYR A 131 13.46 7.75 -11.96
C TYR A 131 12.90 7.05 -13.20
N TYR A 132 11.67 6.55 -13.08
CA TYR A 132 10.88 6.07 -14.19
C TYR A 132 9.49 6.69 -14.16
N VAL A 133 9.10 7.36 -15.24
CA VAL A 133 7.74 7.88 -15.41
C VAL A 133 6.91 6.78 -16.07
N VAL A 134 5.89 6.30 -15.37
CA VAL A 134 5.02 5.21 -15.85
C VAL A 134 4.13 5.71 -16.98
N GLN A 135 4.06 4.95 -18.07
CA GLN A 135 3.23 5.29 -19.23
C GLN A 135 1.76 4.96 -18.99
N GLU A 136 0.84 5.66 -19.67
CA GLU A 136 -0.60 5.44 -19.47
C GLU A 136 -1.03 4.00 -19.79
N SER A 137 -0.43 3.36 -20.80
CA SER A 137 -0.69 1.95 -21.12
C SER A 137 -0.32 1.02 -19.97
N GLU A 138 0.78 1.31 -19.28
CA GLU A 138 1.27 0.52 -18.16
C GLU A 138 0.43 0.71 -16.89
N LEU A 139 -0.20 1.88 -16.70
CA LEU A 139 -1.12 2.11 -15.59
C LEU A 139 -2.32 1.15 -15.62
N ARG A 140 -2.77 0.77 -16.82
CA ARG A 140 -3.89 -0.18 -16.99
C ARG A 140 -3.47 -1.63 -16.74
N GLU A 141 -2.23 -1.96 -17.07
CA GLU A 141 -1.63 -3.29 -16.83
C GLU A 141 -1.21 -3.48 -15.37
N ASN A 142 -1.01 -2.38 -14.63
CA ASN A 142 -0.58 -2.35 -13.25
C ASN A 142 -1.67 -1.72 -12.37
N ASP A 143 -2.83 -2.36 -12.31
CA ASP A 143 -3.99 -1.96 -11.51
C ASP A 143 -3.66 -1.70 -10.04
N TRP A 144 -2.65 -2.38 -9.51
CA TRP A 144 -2.12 -2.17 -8.17
C TRP A 144 -1.59 -0.75 -7.90
N LEU A 145 -1.25 0.02 -8.94
CA LEU A 145 -0.92 1.44 -8.79
C LEU A 145 -2.16 2.26 -8.38
N GLN A 146 -3.36 1.85 -8.80
CA GLN A 146 -4.60 2.45 -8.29
C GLN A 146 -4.81 2.17 -6.82
N LEU A 147 -4.42 0.98 -6.36
CA LEU A 147 -4.45 0.67 -4.94
C LEU A 147 -3.55 1.63 -4.20
N LEU A 148 -2.28 1.76 -4.59
CA LEU A 148 -1.36 2.71 -3.96
C LEU A 148 -1.93 4.14 -3.94
N MET A 149 -2.62 4.58 -4.98
CA MET A 149 -3.33 5.86 -4.97
C MET A 149 -4.43 5.92 -3.90
N GLU A 150 -5.29 4.89 -3.80
CA GLU A 150 -6.31 4.77 -2.76
C GLU A 150 -5.70 4.75 -1.35
N ILE A 151 -4.55 4.07 -1.18
CA ILE A 151 -3.77 4.07 0.06
C ILE A 151 -3.47 5.51 0.45
N GLY A 152 -2.85 6.27 -0.46
CA GLY A 152 -2.48 7.66 -0.22
C GLY A 152 -3.69 8.56 0.07
N PHE A 153 -4.83 8.33 -0.58
CA PHE A 153 -6.05 9.11 -0.37
C PHE A 153 -6.70 8.82 0.99
N PHE A 154 -6.97 7.56 1.31
CA PHE A 154 -7.65 7.19 2.55
C PHE A 154 -6.82 7.51 3.77
N SER A 155 -5.50 7.38 3.65
CA SER A 155 -4.56 7.83 4.68
C SER A 155 -4.91 9.23 5.19
N LYS A 156 -5.24 10.16 4.29
CA LYS A 156 -5.49 11.58 4.60
C LYS A 156 -6.96 11.91 4.87
N ALA A 157 -7.87 11.31 4.12
CA ALA A 157 -9.28 11.71 4.10
C ALA A 157 -10.00 11.46 5.44
N LYS A 158 -9.55 10.49 6.25
CA LYS A 158 -10.20 10.09 7.53
C LYS A 158 -11.74 9.90 7.42
N CYS A 159 -12.24 9.55 6.22
CA CYS A 159 -13.66 9.36 5.96
C CYS A 159 -14.03 7.87 5.96
N ASP A 160 -15.26 7.57 6.37
CA ASP A 160 -15.86 6.24 6.19
C ASP A 160 -16.09 5.97 4.70
N VAL A 161 -15.57 4.83 4.23
CA VAL A 161 -15.56 4.46 2.82
C VAL A 161 -16.72 3.51 2.54
N GLU A 162 -17.83 4.02 2.02
CA GLU A 162 -18.93 3.16 1.56
C GLU A 162 -18.80 2.77 0.07
N ALA A 163 -17.89 3.39 -0.70
CA ALA A 163 -17.63 3.08 -2.11
C ALA A 163 -16.19 3.40 -2.55
N THR A 164 -15.75 2.80 -3.67
CA THR A 164 -14.48 3.17 -4.33
C THR A 164 -14.54 4.66 -4.70
N PRO A 165 -13.66 5.51 -4.14
CA PRO A 165 -13.70 6.94 -4.39
C PRO A 165 -13.42 7.19 -5.88
N PRO A 166 -14.07 8.19 -6.51
CA PRO A 166 -13.84 8.53 -7.91
C PRO A 166 -12.47 9.19 -8.10
N LEU A 167 -11.40 8.41 -7.97
CA LEU A 167 -10.01 8.81 -8.10
C LEU A 167 -9.49 8.54 -9.51
N GLU A 168 -8.68 9.45 -10.02
CA GLU A 168 -8.06 9.36 -11.34
C GLU A 168 -6.55 9.59 -11.24
N ILE A 169 -5.75 8.58 -11.60
CA ILE A 169 -4.29 8.73 -11.67
C ILE A 169 -3.94 9.71 -12.81
N LYS A 170 -3.12 10.71 -12.50
CA LYS A 170 -2.59 11.68 -13.48
C LYS A 170 -1.13 11.42 -13.83
N LYS A 171 -0.31 11.01 -12.87
CA LYS A 171 1.11 10.71 -13.07
C LYS A 171 1.63 9.79 -11.98
N VAL A 172 2.45 8.82 -12.37
CA VAL A 172 3.22 8.00 -11.43
C VAL A 172 4.70 8.08 -11.80
N VAL A 173 5.54 8.38 -10.82
CA VAL A 173 7.01 8.28 -10.94
C VAL A 173 7.51 7.27 -9.91
N ILE A 174 8.36 6.37 -10.36
CA ILE A 174 9.00 5.35 -9.52
C ILE A 174 10.47 5.72 -9.36
N GLU A 175 10.93 5.71 -8.12
CA GLU A 175 12.33 5.89 -7.76
C GLU A 175 12.87 4.61 -7.13
N THR A 176 14.01 4.14 -7.65
CA THR A 176 14.73 3.00 -7.10
C THR A 176 16.21 3.36 -6.93
N LYS A 177 16.90 2.71 -5.98
CA LYS A 177 18.36 2.80 -5.84
C LYS A 177 19.08 2.23 -7.06
N GLU A 178 18.55 1.15 -7.63
CA GLU A 178 19.18 0.40 -8.69
C GLU A 178 19.13 1.19 -10.01
N GLU A 179 20.30 1.60 -10.49
CA GLU A 179 20.47 2.30 -11.77
C GLU A 179 20.42 1.35 -12.98
N TYR A 180 20.67 0.05 -12.75
CA TYR A 180 20.84 -0.96 -13.80
C TYR A 180 19.59 -1.81 -13.94
N ILE A 181 18.73 -1.36 -14.83
CA ILE A 181 17.65 -2.17 -15.36
C ILE A 181 17.77 -2.09 -16.88
N THR A 182 17.78 -3.24 -17.55
CA THR A 182 17.88 -3.35 -19.01
C THR A 182 16.91 -2.42 -19.73
N GLU A 183 15.72 -2.22 -19.14
CA GLU A 183 14.72 -1.25 -19.55
C GLU A 183 14.14 -0.52 -18.34
N ALA A 184 13.92 0.80 -18.42
CA ALA A 184 13.45 1.58 -17.28
C ALA A 184 12.13 1.05 -16.65
N ARG A 185 11.28 0.40 -17.46
CA ARG A 185 10.02 -0.20 -17.01
C ARG A 185 10.14 -1.32 -15.98
N GLU A 186 11.29 -2.02 -15.88
CA GLU A 186 11.38 -3.08 -14.87
C GLU A 186 11.45 -2.52 -13.43
N LYS A 187 11.56 -1.19 -13.24
CA LYS A 187 11.33 -0.54 -11.93
C LYS A 187 9.93 -0.81 -11.37
N LEU A 188 8.92 -1.07 -12.22
CA LEU A 188 7.59 -1.52 -11.79
C LEU A 188 7.62 -2.84 -11.00
N LYS A 189 8.65 -3.67 -11.22
CA LYS A 189 8.84 -4.97 -10.57
C LYS A 189 9.83 -4.91 -9.40
N ALA A 190 10.33 -3.73 -9.06
CA ALA A 190 11.31 -3.57 -8.00
C ALA A 190 10.75 -4.04 -6.65
N LYS A 191 11.59 -4.73 -5.87
CA LYS A 191 11.24 -5.17 -4.51
C LYS A 191 11.04 -3.98 -3.60
N ASP A 192 11.98 -3.05 -3.63
CA ASP A 192 11.96 -1.81 -2.88
C ASP A 192 11.84 -0.65 -3.86
N ALA A 193 10.96 0.30 -3.57
CA ALA A 193 10.72 1.46 -4.43
C ALA A 193 10.01 2.58 -3.68
N ILE A 194 10.19 3.81 -4.17
CA ILE A 194 9.39 4.98 -3.76
C ILE A 194 8.51 5.39 -4.93
N PHE A 195 7.22 5.58 -4.66
CA PHE A 195 6.19 5.92 -5.61
C PHE A 195 5.71 7.35 -5.36
N TYR A 196 5.78 8.18 -6.41
CA TYR A 196 5.25 9.54 -6.43
C TYR A 196 4.01 9.56 -7.31
N ILE A 197 2.84 9.69 -6.69
CA ILE A 197 1.55 9.57 -7.37
C ILE A 197 0.87 10.93 -7.33
N ARG A 198 0.58 11.49 -8.51
CA ARG A 198 -0.33 12.61 -8.69
C ARG A 198 -1.67 12.07 -9.16
N TYR A 199 -2.74 12.47 -8.51
CA TYR A 199 -4.08 11.98 -8.80
C TYR A 199 -5.11 13.09 -8.60
N LYS A 200 -6.32 12.88 -9.11
CA LYS A 200 -7.44 13.79 -8.95
C LYS A 200 -8.60 13.07 -8.26
N TYR A 201 -9.19 13.71 -7.26
CA TYR A 201 -10.46 13.26 -6.68
C TYR A 201 -11.62 14.02 -7.36
N ASN A 202 -12.49 13.26 -8.03
CA ASN A 202 -13.64 13.77 -8.78
C ASN A 202 -14.97 13.63 -8.00
N GLY A 203 -14.90 13.57 -6.66
CA GLY A 203 -16.10 13.51 -5.82
C GLY A 203 -16.92 14.81 -5.84
N GLU A 204 -18.14 14.73 -5.32
CA GLU A 204 -19.09 15.83 -5.41
C GLU A 204 -18.60 17.07 -4.61
N PRO A 205 -18.57 18.28 -5.22
CA PRO A 205 -17.99 19.48 -4.60
C PRO A 205 -18.71 19.94 -3.32
N SER A 206 -19.99 19.59 -3.18
CA SER A 206 -20.85 19.98 -2.07
C SER A 206 -20.48 19.27 -0.75
N SER A 207 -19.69 18.20 -0.79
CA SER A 207 -19.43 17.32 0.37
C SER A 207 -17.96 17.16 0.74
N SER A 208 -16.99 17.72 -0.02
CA SER A 208 -15.57 17.44 0.28
C SER A 208 -14.64 18.63 0.05
N VAL A 209 -13.89 18.97 1.11
CA VAL A 209 -12.68 19.83 1.06
C VAL A 209 -11.58 19.23 0.18
N TRP A 210 -11.74 17.96 -0.22
CA TRP A 210 -10.77 17.15 -0.94
C TRP A 210 -11.00 17.10 -2.46
N ALA A 211 -11.90 17.89 -3.05
CA ALA A 211 -12.04 17.92 -4.51
C ALA A 211 -10.78 18.52 -5.18
N GLY A 212 -10.33 17.93 -6.29
CA GLY A 212 -9.21 18.47 -7.08
C GLY A 212 -7.96 17.60 -7.11
N ASP A 213 -6.82 18.23 -7.40
CA ASP A 213 -5.52 17.58 -7.59
C ASP A 213 -4.83 17.30 -6.24
N HIS A 214 -4.29 16.09 -6.11
CA HIS A 214 -3.61 15.59 -4.92
C HIS A 214 -2.31 14.90 -5.26
N LYS A 215 -1.51 14.69 -4.21
CA LYS A 215 -0.23 13.98 -4.26
C LYS A 215 -0.18 12.92 -3.16
N ALA A 216 0.53 11.83 -3.43
CA ALA A 216 0.92 10.85 -2.45
C ALA A 216 2.35 10.38 -2.71
N ILE A 217 3.13 10.21 -1.63
CA ILE A 217 4.45 9.60 -1.70
C ILE A 217 4.39 8.33 -0.85
N ILE A 218 4.68 7.19 -1.47
CA ILE A 218 4.56 5.88 -0.83
C ILE A 218 5.87 5.14 -1.00
N ARG A 219 6.46 4.69 0.10
CA ARG A 219 7.63 3.83 0.08
C ARG A 219 7.20 2.39 0.33
N LYS A 220 7.62 1.50 -0.56
CA LYS A 220 7.45 0.04 -0.44
C LYS A 220 8.79 -0.60 -0.14
N THR A 221 8.82 -1.47 0.86
CA THR A 221 10.02 -2.24 1.22
C THR A 221 9.74 -3.71 1.47
N MET A 222 10.72 -4.57 1.24
CA MET A 222 10.67 -6.02 1.45
C MET A 222 11.85 -6.44 2.33
N ASP A 223 11.60 -7.19 3.40
CA ASP A 223 12.67 -7.73 4.26
C ASP A 223 13.21 -9.09 3.78
N GLY A 224 12.81 -9.51 2.57
CA GLY A 224 13.19 -10.80 1.98
C GLY A 224 12.41 -12.01 2.49
N LYS A 225 11.58 -11.87 3.54
CA LYS A 225 10.74 -12.96 4.03
C LYS A 225 9.47 -13.11 3.19
N PRO A 226 9.00 -14.34 2.91
CA PRO A 226 7.82 -14.56 2.09
C PRO A 226 6.56 -13.91 2.70
N GLY A 227 5.85 -13.12 1.89
CA GLY A 227 4.62 -12.44 2.30
C GLY A 227 4.83 -11.25 3.22
N HIS A 228 6.08 -10.88 3.53
CA HIS A 228 6.40 -9.67 4.28
C HIS A 228 6.56 -8.48 3.35
N MET A 229 5.99 -7.35 3.72
CA MET A 229 6.19 -6.09 3.00
C MET A 229 5.85 -4.91 3.92
N GLY A 230 6.68 -3.87 3.85
CA GLY A 230 6.48 -2.59 4.52
C GLY A 230 5.91 -1.57 3.56
N LEU A 231 5.01 -0.72 4.08
CA LEU A 231 4.50 0.46 3.42
C LEU A 231 4.62 1.66 4.34
N GLU A 232 5.13 2.76 3.82
CA GLU A 232 5.14 4.05 4.49
C GLU A 232 4.49 5.09 3.59
N VAL A 233 3.54 5.85 4.13
CA VAL A 233 2.90 6.98 3.45
C VAL A 233 3.49 8.26 4.02
N ALA A 234 4.12 9.06 3.17
CA ALA A 234 4.71 10.33 3.59
C ALA A 234 3.65 11.34 4.02
N ASP A 235 4.03 12.16 4.99
CA ASP A 235 3.35 13.42 5.24
C ASP A 235 3.76 14.43 4.15
N ASP A 236 2.78 15.06 3.50
CA ASP A 236 2.99 16.05 2.45
C ASP A 236 2.83 17.49 2.94
N GLU A 237 2.73 17.72 4.25
CA GLU A 237 2.82 19.05 4.84
C GLU A 237 4.25 19.63 4.66
N GLU A 238 4.33 20.72 3.90
CA GLU A 238 5.47 21.66 3.87
C GLU A 238 5.50 22.55 5.12
#